data_AF-A0A5A8DAD0-F1
#
_entry.id   AF-A0A5A8DAD0-F1
#
_cell.length_a   1.000
_cell.length_b   1.000
_cell.length_c   1.000
_cell.angle_alpha   90.00
_cell.angle_beta   90.00
_cell.angle_gamma   90.00
#
_symmetry.space_group_name_H-M   'P 1'
#
loop_
_entity.id
_entity.type
_entity.pdbx_description
1 polymer ?
#
loop_
_entity_poly.entity_id
_entity_poly.type
_entity_poly.pdbx_seq_one_letter_code
_entity_poly.pdbx_strand_id
1 'polypeptide(L)'
;MEPGTHARGSGDAADSPEKNLATLRAQKRQLQIKLRHFEEDFRRSHGRAVQFHRDIRPVEHDYRRYKDLKRSIAKLEAAAKE
;
A
#
# COMPACT_ATOMS: atom_id res chain seq x y z
N MET A 1 -13.10 17.27 40.94
CA MET A 1 -13.58 15.91 40.68
C MET A 1 -13.49 15.69 39.18
N GLU A 2 -12.49 14.92 38.75
CA GLU A 2 -12.26 14.56 37.35
C GLU A 2 -12.98 13.23 37.07
N PRO A 3 -13.75 13.09 35.99
CA PRO A 3 -14.04 11.79 35.42
C PRO A 3 -13.14 11.54 34.20
N GLY A 4 -12.10 10.73 34.43
CA GLY A 4 -11.38 10.06 33.36
C GLY A 4 -12.28 9.02 32.69
N THR A 5 -12.33 9.04 31.36
CA THR A 5 -12.82 7.92 30.56
C THR A 5 -11.88 7.71 29.39
N HIS A 6 -10.86 6.87 29.61
CA HIS A 6 -10.13 6.22 28.54
C HIS A 6 -11.08 5.24 27.84
N ALA A 7 -11.83 5.72 26.85
CA ALA A 7 -12.50 4.84 25.92
C ALA A 7 -11.46 4.27 24.95
N ARG A 8 -10.74 3.23 25.38
CA ARG A 8 -10.02 2.33 24.47
C ARG A 8 -11.08 1.49 23.75
N GLY A 9 -11.68 2.09 22.72
CA GLY A 9 -12.47 1.38 21.73
C GLY A 9 -11.55 0.48 20.90
N SER A 10 -11.16 -0.65 21.49
CA SER A 10 -10.74 -1.84 20.73
C SER A 10 -11.98 -2.39 20.03
N GLY A 11 -12.39 -1.72 18.95
CA GLY A 11 -13.36 -2.23 18.01
C GLY A 11 -12.63 -3.18 17.06
N ASP A 12 -12.63 -4.46 17.41
CA ASP A 12 -12.50 -5.56 16.47
C ASP A 12 -13.76 -5.52 15.56
N ALA A 13 -13.82 -4.50 14.70
CA ALA A 13 -14.88 -4.33 13.73
C ALA A 13 -14.48 -5.18 12.54
N ALA A 14 -15.03 -6.40 12.51
CA ALA A 14 -15.06 -7.30 11.37
C ALA A 14 -14.85 -6.54 10.05
N ASP A 15 -13.61 -6.63 9.55
CA ASP A 15 -13.12 -5.85 8.43
C ASP A 15 -13.76 -6.40 7.16
N SER A 16 -14.96 -5.91 6.86
CA SER A 16 -15.77 -6.39 5.74
C SER A 16 -14.89 -6.41 4.48
N PRO A 17 -14.86 -7.51 3.71
CA PRO A 17 -13.92 -7.70 2.61
C PRO A 17 -13.94 -6.54 1.60
N GLU A 18 -15.09 -5.88 1.47
CA GLU A 18 -15.37 -4.67 0.69
C GLU A 18 -14.77 -3.36 1.24
N LYS A 19 -14.75 -3.15 2.57
CA LYS A 19 -14.00 -2.06 3.22
C LYS A 19 -12.49 -2.31 3.11
N ASN A 20 -12.12 -3.58 3.14
CA ASN A 20 -10.77 -4.10 3.01
C ASN A 20 -10.15 -3.82 1.63
N LEU A 21 -10.67 -4.42 0.55
CA LEU A 21 -11.29 -3.64 -0.50
C LEU A 21 -10.67 -2.29 -0.93
N ALA A 22 -11.49 -1.27 -0.67
CA ALA A 22 -11.21 0.13 -0.91
C ALA A 22 -9.92 0.60 -0.22
N THR A 23 -9.66 0.11 1.01
CA THR A 23 -8.48 0.49 1.79
C THR A 23 -7.19 0.00 1.14
N LEU A 24 -7.15 -1.27 0.70
CA LEU A 24 -6.01 -1.83 -0.02
C LEU A 24 -5.78 -1.13 -1.37
N ARG A 25 -6.85 -0.79 -2.09
CA ARG A 25 -6.76 -0.01 -3.34
C ARG A 25 -6.19 1.39 -3.11
N ALA A 26 -6.62 2.08 -2.05
CA ALA A 26 -6.08 3.39 -1.68
C ALA A 26 -4.59 3.31 -1.32
N GLN A 27 -4.20 2.35 -0.49
CA GLN A 27 -2.79 2.12 -0.15
C GLN A 27 -1.96 1.76 -1.38
N LYS A 28 -2.48 0.92 -2.29
CA LYS A 28 -1.82 0.58 -3.56
C LYS A 28 -1.59 1.83 -4.39
N ARG A 29 -2.59 2.71 -4.47
CA ARG A 29 -2.50 3.96 -5.24
C ARG A 29 -1.46 4.91 -4.65
N GLN A 30 -1.39 5.05 -3.34
CA GLN A 30 -0.37 5.85 -2.67
C GLN A 30 1.04 5.34 -2.97
N LEU A 31 1.27 4.03 -2.85
CA LEU A 31 2.57 3.43 -3.20
C LEU A 31 2.89 3.60 -4.69
N GLN A 32 1.90 3.45 -5.58
CA GLN A 32 2.10 3.65 -7.01
C GLN A 32 2.56 5.08 -7.32
N ILE A 33 1.99 6.10 -6.69
CA ILE A 33 2.40 7.50 -6.87
C ILE A 33 3.83 7.70 -6.36
N LYS A 34 4.14 7.16 -5.16
CA LYS A 34 5.48 7.25 -4.57
C LYS A 34 6.55 6.59 -5.46
N LEU A 35 6.28 5.38 -5.96
CA LEU A 35 7.18 4.67 -6.85
C LEU A 35 7.37 5.42 -8.17
N ARG A 36 6.30 5.99 -8.73
CA ARG A 36 6.39 6.78 -9.96
C ARG A 36 7.26 8.04 -9.77
N HIS A 37 7.08 8.78 -8.67
CA HIS A 37 7.93 9.94 -8.38
C HIS A 37 9.40 9.51 -8.30
N PHE A 38 9.68 8.42 -7.60
CA PHE A 38 11.03 7.87 -7.53
C PHE A 38 11.58 7.49 -8.91
N GLU A 39 10.80 6.83 -9.77
CA GLU A 39 11.22 6.49 -11.14
C GLU A 39 11.50 7.74 -12.00
N GLU A 40 10.69 8.79 -11.83
CA GLU A 40 10.87 10.06 -12.53
C GLU A 40 12.14 10.78 -12.05
N ASP A 41 12.38 10.85 -10.75
CA ASP A 41 13.60 11.42 -10.16
C ASP A 41 14.84 10.61 -10.55
N PHE A 42 14.76 9.27 -10.45
CA PHE A 42 15.85 8.38 -10.85
C PHE A 42 16.22 8.59 -12.33
N ARG A 43 15.22 8.68 -13.20
CA ARG A 43 15.44 8.94 -14.63
C ARG A 43 16.07 10.32 -14.87
N ARG A 44 15.67 11.35 -14.12
CA ARG A 44 16.27 12.70 -14.22
C ARG A 44 17.72 12.69 -13.74
N SER A 45 18.04 12.00 -12.65
CA SER A 45 19.39 11.95 -12.08
C SER A 45 20.35 11.04 -12.83
N HIS A 46 19.88 9.91 -13.36
CA HIS A 46 20.72 8.88 -13.98
C HIS A 46 20.59 8.79 -15.52
N GLY A 47 19.62 9.49 -16.12
CA GLY A 47 19.37 9.47 -17.57
C GLY A 47 18.80 8.14 -18.09
N ARG A 48 18.41 7.21 -17.21
CA ARG A 48 17.86 5.89 -17.58
C ARG A 48 16.72 5.48 -16.65
N ALA A 49 15.85 4.60 -17.14
CA ALA A 49 14.81 4.00 -16.30
C ALA A 49 15.42 3.02 -15.27
N VAL A 50 14.73 2.85 -14.15
CA VAL A 50 15.01 1.83 -13.16
C VAL A 50 14.86 0.45 -13.80
N GLN A 51 15.95 -0.31 -13.89
CA GLN A 51 15.96 -1.64 -14.51
C GLN A 51 16.44 -2.73 -13.55
N PHE A 52 17.30 -2.37 -12.59
CA PHE A 52 17.88 -3.34 -11.67
C PHE A 52 17.33 -3.19 -10.27
N HIS A 53 17.30 -4.31 -9.55
CA HIS A 53 16.92 -4.34 -8.14
C HIS A 53 17.80 -3.42 -7.27
N ARG A 54 19.06 -3.21 -7.66
CA ARG A 54 19.99 -2.31 -6.96
C ARG A 54 19.53 -0.85 -7.00
N ASP A 55 18.87 -0.45 -8.09
CA ASP A 55 18.39 0.92 -8.30
C ASP A 55 17.15 1.22 -7.43
N ILE A 56 16.31 0.21 -7.17
CA ILE A 56 15.12 0.35 -6.29
C ILE A 56 15.40 0.16 -4.81
N ARG A 57 16.63 -0.16 -4.39
CA ARG A 57 16.99 -0.28 -2.96
C ARG A 57 16.37 0.78 -2.04
N PRO A 58 16.39 2.09 -2.37
CA PRO A 58 15.77 3.12 -1.53
C PRO A 58 14.24 3.00 -1.40
N VAL A 59 13.56 2.43 -2.39
CA VAL A 59 12.10 2.24 -2.41
C VAL A 59 11.70 0.76 -2.38
N GLU A 60 12.62 -0.11 -2.00
CA GLU A 60 12.43 -1.56 -2.09
C GLU A 60 11.27 -2.02 -1.22
N HIS A 61 11.20 -1.50 0.00
CA HIS A 61 10.12 -1.77 0.93
C HIS A 61 8.75 -1.36 0.35
N ASP A 62 8.66 -0.16 -0.23
CA ASP A 62 7.43 0.33 -0.87
C ASP A 62 7.05 -0.52 -2.08
N TYR A 63 8.03 -0.95 -2.88
CA TYR A 63 7.82 -1.81 -4.03
C TYR A 63 7.32 -3.20 -3.64
N ARG A 64 7.91 -3.81 -2.61
CA ARG A 64 7.43 -5.09 -2.05
C ARG A 64 5.99 -4.97 -1.56
N ARG A 65 5.68 -3.92 -0.80
CA ARG A 65 4.34 -3.68 -0.27
C ARG A 65 3.32 -3.44 -1.38
N TYR A 66 3.68 -2.72 -2.44
CA TYR A 66 2.83 -2.58 -3.62
C TYR A 66 2.50 -3.93 -4.28
N LYS A 67 3.51 -4.81 -4.43
CA LYS A 67 3.30 -6.16 -4.98
C LYS A 67 2.42 -7.03 -4.08
N ASP A 68 2.57 -6.89 -2.77
CA ASP A 68 1.74 -7.57 -1.79
C ASP A 68 0.28 -7.10 -1.87
N LEU A 69 0.05 -5.79 -1.80
CA LEU A 69 -1.28 -5.20 -1.96
C LEU A 69 -1.94 -5.60 -3.28
N LYS A 70 -1.19 -5.62 -4.39
CA LYS A 70 -1.72 -6.07 -5.70
C LYS A 70 -2.21 -7.52 -5.62
N ARG A 71 -1.48 -8.41 -4.94
CA ARG A 71 -1.86 -9.82 -4.76
C ARG A 71 -3.06 -9.96 -3.83
N SER A 72 -3.08 -9.23 -2.71
CA SER A 72 -4.19 -9.24 -1.75
C SER A 72 -5.48 -8.72 -2.37
N ILE A 73 -5.43 -7.64 -3.17
CA ILE A 73 -6.57 -7.12 -3.94
C ILE A 73 -7.06 -8.19 -4.92
N ALA A 74 -6.17 -8.78 -5.71
CA ALA A 74 -6.57 -9.80 -6.69
C ALA A 74 -7.22 -11.03 -6.03
N LYS A 75 -6.71 -11.46 -4.85
CA LYS A 75 -7.28 -12.56 -4.08
C LYS A 75 -8.68 -12.24 -3.56
N LEU A 76 -8.88 -11.04 -3.02
CA LEU A 76 -10.17 -10.59 -2.51
C LEU A 76 -11.19 -10.37 -3.63
N GLU A 77 -10.75 -9.83 -4.78
CA GLU A 77 -11.60 -9.66 -5.98
C GLU A 77 -12.03 -11.01 -6.57
N ALA A 78 -11.16 -12.02 -6.54
CA ALA A 78 -11.50 -13.37 -6.96
C ALA A 78 -12.51 -14.01 -5.99
N ALA A 79 -12.26 -13.91 -4.69
CA ALA A 79 -13.13 -14.47 -3.65
C ALA A 79 -14.51 -13.79 -3.57
N ALA A 80 -14.63 -12.51 -3.96
CA ALA A 80 -15.91 -11.80 -4.03
C ALA A 80 -16.73 -12.16 -5.28
N LYS A 81 -16.16 -12.92 -6.22
CA LYS A 81 -16.80 -13.31 -7.48
C LYS A 81 -17.29 -14.77 -7.46
N GLU A 82 -16.97 -15.53 -6.43
CA GLU A 82 -17.47 -16.89 -6.15
C GLU A 82 -18.66 -16.85 -5.18
#